data_AF-A0A971ZHS7-F1
#
_entry.id   AF-A0A971ZHS7-F1
#
_cell.length_a   1.000
_cell.length_b   1.000
_cell.length_c   1.000
_cell.angle_alpha   90.00
_cell.angle_beta   90.00
_cell.angle_gamma   90.00
#
_symmetry.space_group_name_H-M   'P 1'
#
loop_
_entity.id
_entity.type
_entity.pdbx_description
1 polymer ?
#
loop_
_entity_poly.entity_id
_entity_poly.type
_entity_poly.pdbx_seq_one_letter_code
_entity_poly.pdbx_strand_id
1 'polypeptide(L)' 'MMENNYIIDLKSISKEYDGVRVLDNINLYVRKNEFITLL' A
#
# COMPACT_ATOMS: atom_id res chain seq x y z
N MET A 1 -21.68 10.61 -6.32
CA MET A 1 -20.25 10.26 -6.47
C MET A 1 -19.95 9.25 -5.37
N MET A 2 -19.36 8.09 -5.68
CA MET A 2 -19.00 7.13 -4.63
C MET A 2 -17.88 7.77 -3.81
N GLU A 3 -18.13 8.04 -2.52
CA GLU A 3 -17.09 8.54 -1.62
C GLU A 3 -15.95 7.52 -1.57
N ASN A 4 -14.73 8.00 -1.86
CA ASN A 4 -13.55 7.16 -1.82
C ASN A 4 -13.22 6.89 -0.34
N ASN A 5 -13.64 5.74 0.18
CA ASN A 5 -13.55 5.38 1.60
C ASN A 5 -12.17 4.80 1.99
N TYR A 6 -11.12 5.17 1.25
CA TYR A 6 -9.77 4.70 1.46
C TYR A 6 -9.20 5.41 2.68
N ILE A 7 -8.88 4.63 3.72
CA ILE A 7 -8.25 5.12 4.95
C ILE A 7 -6.72 4.98 4.89
N ILE A 8 -6.21 4.13 4.00
CA ILE A 8 -4.79 4.01 3.65
C ILE A 8 -4.72 4.02 2.11
N ASP A 9 -3.78 4.78 1.55
CA ASP A 9 -3.51 4.86 0.11
C ASP A 9 -2.00 4.96 -0.12
N LEU A 10 -1.37 3.82 -0.37
CA LEU A 10 0.03 3.67 -0.71
C LEU A 10 0.16 3.68 -2.24
N LYS A 11 0.95 4.63 -2.76
CA LYS A 11 1.20 4.77 -4.19
C LYS A 11 2.68 4.67 -4.48
N SER A 12 3.03 3.81 -5.43
CA SER A 12 4.38 3.63 -5.94
C SER A 12 5.45 3.48 -4.85
N ILE A 13 5.16 2.66 -3.83
CA ILE A 13 6.08 2.43 -2.72
C ILE A 13 7.19 1.49 -3.17
N SER A 14 8.43 1.96 -3.00
CA SER A 14 9.64 1.16 -3.19
C SER A 14 10.50 1.22 -1.93
N LYS A 15 11.24 0.14 -1.67
CA LYS A 15 12.16 0.04 -0.53
C LYS A 15 13.40 -0.74 -0.92
N GLU A 16 14.54 -0.24 -0.49
CA GLU A 16 15.86 -0.82 -0.73
C GLU A 16 16.64 -0.93 0.58
N TYR A 17 17.39 -2.02 0.72
CA TYR A 17 18.34 -2.26 1.80
C TYR A 17 19.64 -2.78 1.18
N ASP A 18 20.77 -2.13 1.47
CA ASP A 18 22.11 -2.54 1.01
C ASP A 18 22.20 -2.81 -0.51
N GLY A 19 21.56 -1.96 -1.31
CA GLY A 19 21.52 -2.09 -2.77
C GLY A 19 20.54 -3.15 -3.29
N VAL A 20 19.83 -3.86 -2.41
CA VAL A 20 18.80 -4.85 -2.76
C VAL A 20 17.42 -4.22 -2.66
N ARG A 21 16.71 -4.13 -3.78
CA ARG A 21 15.32 -3.66 -3.83
C ARG A 21 14.39 -4.74 -3.29
N VAL A 22 13.81 -4.49 -2.12
CA VAL A 22 12.91 -5.43 -1.43
C VAL A 22 11.43 -5.14 -1.65
N LEU A 23 11.09 -3.90 -2.02
CA LEU A 23 9.76 -3.53 -2.53
C LEU A 23 9.97 -2.69 -3.79
N ASP A 24 9.21 -2.97 -4.85
CA ASP A 24 9.32 -2.25 -6.12
C ASP A 24 7.94 -1.79 -6.61
N ASN A 25 7.70 -0.48 -6.54
CA ASN A 25 6.53 0.21 -7.10
C ASN A 25 5.17 -0.39 -6.70
N ILE A 26 5.01 -0.72 -5.42
CA ILE A 26 3.78 -1.32 -4.90
C ILE A 26 2.70 -0.24 -4.68
N ASN A 27 1.48 -0.58 -5.06
CA ASN A 27 0.28 0.20 -4.75
C ASN A 27 -0.65 -0.63 -3.86
N LEU A 28 -1.15 -0.04 -2.78
CA LEU A 28 -2.08 -0.70 -1.84
C LEU A 28 -3.02 0.35 -1.27
N TYR A 29 -4.30 0.03 -1.20
CA TYR A 29 -5.24 0.83 -0.42
C TYR A 29 -5.92 -0.06 0.62
N VAL A 30 -6.40 0.57 1.69
CA VAL A 30 -7.25 -0.08 2.70
C VAL A 30 -8.49 0.79 2.88
N ARG A 31 -9.66 0.19 2.83
CA ARG A 31 -10.95 0.87 3.02
C ARG A 31 -11.34 0.91 4.49
N LYS A 32 -12.20 1.85 4.86
CA LYS A 32 -12.80 1.89 6.19
C LYS A 32 -13.47 0.53 6.50
N ASN A 33 -13.18 -0.02 7.68
CA ASN A 33 -13.65 -1.33 8.17
C ASN A 33 -13.09 -2.56 7.42
N GLU A 34 -12.08 -2.39 6.58
CA GLU A 34 -11.35 -3.50 5.96
C GLU A 34 -10.25 -4.00 6.91
N PHE A 35 -10.14 -5.32 7.07
CA PHE A 35 -9.04 -5.95 7.79
C PHE A 35 -8.13 -6.64 6.78
N ILE A 36 -6.88 -6.17 6.69
CA ILE A 36 -5.84 -6.72 5.82
C ILE A 36 -4.69 -7.22 6.69
N THR A 37 -4.16 -8.38 6.32
CA THR A 37 -2.89 -8.89 6.81
C THR A 37 -1.96 -9.08 5.61
N LEU A 38 -0.72 -8.62 5.73
CA LEU A 38 0.35 -8.88 4.78
C LEU A 38 1.29 -9.89 5.44
N LEU A 39 1.59 -11.00 4.74
CA LEU A 39 2.46 -12.09 5.20
C LEU A 39 3.78 -12.08 4.44
#